data_AF-A0A1X2FW06-F1
#
_entry.id   AF-A0A1X2FW06-F1
#
_cell.length_a   1.000
_cell.length_b   1.000
_cell.length_c   1.000
_cell.angle_alpha   90.00
_cell.angle_beta   90.00
_cell.angle_gamma   90.00
#
_symmetry.space_group_name_H-M   'P 1'
#
loop_
_entity.id
_entity.type
_entity.pdbx_description
1 polymer ?
#
loop_
_entity_poly.entity_id
_entity_poly.type
_entity_poly.pdbx_seq_one_letter_code
_entity_poly.pdbx_strand_id
1 'polypeptide(L)'
;MQDGLYDMAVNMGQYFVKNKLTNILDIVINLFDSAKKASANENEVKTKFFNMLNLVNKNPFMLGGGKSQKEAFKKFVEGYLSIVYKFKNAECRNRDFARLTTDEMIYVLCWANRYVKCFGHDKRPS
;
A
#
# COMPACT_ATOMS: atom_id res chain seq x y z
N MET A 1 -10.26 -19.51 5.46
CA MET A 1 -9.94 -18.50 4.42
C MET A 1 -9.64 -17.13 5.03
N GLN A 2 -10.38 -16.71 6.07
CA GLN A 2 -10.19 -15.43 6.77
C GLN A 2 -8.82 -15.29 7.46
N ASP A 3 -8.26 -16.40 7.96
CA ASP A 3 -6.97 -16.41 8.67
C ASP A 3 -5.79 -15.96 7.79
N GLY A 4 -5.76 -16.39 6.51
CA GLY A 4 -4.66 -16.03 5.59
C GLY A 4 -4.62 -14.55 5.20
N LEU A 5 -5.77 -13.88 5.14
CA LEU A 5 -5.84 -12.44 4.87
C LEU A 5 -5.37 -11.63 6.07
N TYR A 6 -5.77 -12.06 7.27
CA TYR A 6 -5.32 -11.43 8.50
C TYR A 6 -3.81 -11.60 8.69
N ASP A 7 -3.27 -12.79 8.47
CA ASP A 7 -1.83 -13.05 8.53
C ASP A 7 -1.06 -12.18 7.53
N MET A 8 -1.57 -12.01 6.31
CA MET A 8 -0.96 -11.10 5.34
C MET A 8 -1.00 -9.63 5.83
N ALA A 9 -2.11 -9.20 6.42
CA ALA A 9 -2.23 -7.86 6.97
C ALA A 9 -1.25 -7.63 8.13
N VAL A 10 -1.07 -8.62 9.01
CA VAL A 10 -0.09 -8.60 10.10
C VAL A 10 1.33 -8.56 9.54
N ASN A 11 1.66 -9.41 8.56
CA ASN A 11 2.98 -9.43 7.92
C ASN A 11 3.31 -8.09 7.24
N MET A 12 2.33 -7.50 6.56
CA MET A 12 2.46 -6.15 6.00
C MET A 12 2.66 -5.12 7.12
N GLY A 13 1.83 -5.15 8.17
CA GLY A 13 1.97 -4.24 9.31
C GLY A 13 3.35 -4.33 9.99
N GLN A 14 3.86 -5.55 10.20
CA GLN A 14 5.20 -5.80 10.72
C GLN A 14 6.30 -5.25 9.81
N TYR A 15 6.17 -5.43 8.49
CA TYR A 15 7.09 -4.83 7.52
C TYR A 15 7.13 -3.31 7.68
N PHE A 16 5.98 -2.65 7.84
CA PHE A 16 5.89 -1.21 8.03
C PHE A 16 6.54 -0.74 9.33
N VAL A 17 6.26 -1.41 10.45
CA VAL A 17 6.84 -1.09 11.77
C VAL A 17 8.36 -1.27 11.71
N LYS A 18 8.84 -2.43 11.25
CA LYS A 18 10.29 -2.74 11.14
C LYS A 18 11.05 -1.74 10.28
N ASN A 19 10.44 -1.28 9.19
CA ASN A 19 11.07 -0.34 8.25
C ASN A 19 10.75 1.14 8.54
N LYS A 20 10.05 1.44 9.66
CA LYS A 20 9.65 2.80 10.05
C LYS A 20 8.86 3.54 8.96
N LEU A 21 7.98 2.83 8.26
CA LEU A 21 7.18 3.34 7.14
C LEU A 21 5.86 3.98 7.60
N THR A 22 5.85 4.64 8.75
CA THR A 22 4.62 5.15 9.37
C THR A 22 3.95 6.21 8.48
N ASN A 23 2.62 6.29 8.55
CA ASN A 23 1.79 7.35 7.96
C ASN A 23 1.68 7.39 6.42
N ILE A 24 2.12 6.34 5.70
CA ILE A 24 1.86 6.25 4.25
C ILE A 24 0.68 5.33 3.92
N LEU A 25 0.25 4.43 4.82
CA LEU A 25 -0.88 3.53 4.56
C LEU A 25 -2.19 4.26 4.36
N ASP A 26 -2.44 5.36 5.09
CA ASP A 26 -3.63 6.19 4.86
C ASP A 26 -3.64 6.75 3.42
N ILE A 27 -2.48 7.14 2.88
CA ILE A 27 -2.35 7.60 1.48
C ILE A 27 -2.62 6.45 0.51
N VAL A 28 -2.03 5.27 0.74
CA VAL A 28 -2.23 4.08 -0.10
C VAL A 28 -3.70 3.67 -0.13
N ILE A 29 -4.37 3.67 1.03
CA ILE A 29 -5.81 3.38 1.16
C ILE A 29 -6.63 4.40 0.37
N ASN A 30 -6.34 5.70 0.51
CA ASN A 30 -7.04 6.74 -0.25
C ASN A 30 -6.88 6.57 -1.77
N LEU A 31 -5.69 6.21 -2.25
CA LEU A 31 -5.46 5.92 -3.67
C LEU A 31 -6.26 4.69 -4.14
N PHE A 32 -6.38 3.67 -3.29
CA PHE A 32 -7.20 2.50 -3.56
C PHE A 32 -8.68 2.86 -3.67
N ASP A 33 -9.20 3.64 -2.73
CA ASP A 33 -10.59 4.11 -2.75
C ASP A 33 -10.88 4.98 -3.98
N SER A 34 -9.94 5.85 -4.38
CA SER A 34 -10.04 6.61 -5.63
C SER A 34 -10.12 5.71 -6.85
N ALA A 35 -9.33 4.63 -6.91
CA ALA A 35 -9.39 3.66 -8.00
C ALA A 35 -10.73 2.91 -8.01
N LYS A 36 -11.23 2.49 -6.83
CA LYS A 36 -12.51 1.78 -6.67
C LYS A 36 -13.71 2.65 -7.06
N LYS A 37 -13.67 3.95 -6.78
CA LYS A 37 -14.72 4.90 -7.22
C LYS A 37 -14.72 5.13 -8.73
N ALA A 38 -13.61 4.88 -9.42
CA ALA A 38 -13.44 5.16 -10.84
C ALA A 38 -13.83 4.00 -11.77
N SER A 39 -14.11 2.80 -11.26
CA SER A 39 -14.60 1.66 -12.06
C SER A 39 -15.28 0.62 -11.17
N ALA A 40 -16.31 -0.04 -11.71
CA ALA A 40 -16.92 -1.23 -11.09
C ALA A 40 -16.21 -2.54 -11.49
N ASN A 41 -15.32 -2.51 -12.50
CA ASN A 41 -14.58 -3.69 -12.95
C ASN A 41 -13.33 -3.92 -12.08
N GLU A 42 -13.22 -5.10 -11.48
CA GLU A 42 -12.12 -5.43 -10.56
C GLU A 42 -10.72 -5.26 -11.17
N ASN A 43 -10.52 -5.74 -12.40
CA ASN A 43 -9.22 -5.66 -13.08
C ASN A 43 -8.84 -4.22 -13.42
N GLU A 44 -9.83 -3.40 -13.80
CA GLU A 44 -9.60 -1.98 -14.03
C GLU A 44 -9.26 -1.24 -12.73
N VAL A 45 -9.93 -1.57 -11.62
CA VAL A 45 -9.62 -0.99 -10.30
C VAL A 45 -8.19 -1.31 -9.90
N LYS A 46 -7.77 -2.57 -10.00
CA LYS A 46 -6.39 -3.00 -9.71
C LYS A 46 -5.37 -2.28 -10.59
N THR A 47 -5.63 -2.22 -11.90
CA THR A 47 -4.75 -1.55 -12.87
C THR A 47 -4.63 -0.06 -12.57
N LYS A 48 -5.76 0.63 -12.30
CA LYS A 48 -5.78 2.05 -11.91
C LYS A 48 -5.03 2.27 -10.60
N PHE A 49 -5.25 1.43 -9.59
CA PHE A 49 -4.57 1.53 -8.31
C PHE A 49 -3.05 1.40 -8.46
N PHE A 50 -2.56 0.37 -9.16
CA PHE A 50 -1.12 0.22 -9.39
C PHE A 50 -0.53 1.35 -10.23
N ASN A 51 -1.27 1.85 -11.22
CA ASN A 51 -0.86 3.01 -12.02
C ASN A 51 -0.74 4.28 -11.15
N MET A 52 -1.69 4.51 -10.25
CA MET A 52 -1.64 5.62 -9.29
C MET A 52 -0.43 5.50 -8.36
N LEU A 53 -0.18 4.32 -7.78
CA LEU A 53 0.99 4.09 -6.94
C LEU A 53 2.31 4.37 -7.69
N ASN A 54 2.43 3.86 -8.92
CA ASN A 54 3.61 4.09 -9.76
C ASN A 54 3.77 5.58 -10.12
N LEU A 55 2.67 6.27 -10.46
CA LEU A 55 2.68 7.70 -10.79
C LEU A 55 3.17 8.54 -9.60
N VAL A 56 2.61 8.28 -8.41
CA VAL A 56 2.98 8.98 -7.17
C VAL A 56 4.42 8.66 -6.77
N ASN A 57 4.88 7.43 -6.97
CA ASN A 57 6.26 7.02 -6.72
C ASN A 57 7.26 7.74 -7.64
N LYS A 58 6.92 7.90 -8.93
CA LYS A 58 7.75 8.64 -9.90
C LYS A 58 7.71 10.15 -9.70
N ASN A 59 6.61 10.67 -9.17
CA ASN A 59 6.41 12.10 -8.93
C ASN A 59 6.20 12.36 -7.43
N PRO A 60 7.25 12.23 -6.60
CA PRO A 60 7.12 12.33 -5.15
C PRO A 60 6.74 13.74 -4.65
N PHE A 61 6.66 14.75 -5.53
CA PHE A 61 6.04 16.05 -5.22
C PHE A 61 4.53 15.96 -5.03
N MET A 62 3.87 14.94 -5.59
CA MET A 62 2.45 14.66 -5.36
C MET A 62 2.19 14.15 -3.95
N LEU A 63 3.20 13.61 -3.28
CA LEU A 63 3.15 13.31 -1.85
C LEU A 63 3.44 14.59 -1.08
N GLY A 64 2.46 15.05 -0.31
CA GLY A 64 2.71 15.98 0.78
C GLY A 64 3.72 15.39 1.78
N GLY A 65 4.28 16.26 2.62
CA GLY A 65 5.20 15.87 3.69
C GLY A 65 6.69 15.81 3.30
N GLY A 66 7.50 15.36 4.26
CA GLY A 66 8.96 15.45 4.22
C GLY A 66 9.65 14.33 3.42
N LYS A 67 10.97 14.45 3.29
CA LYS A 67 11.84 13.47 2.60
C LYS A 67 11.63 12.03 3.11
N SER A 68 11.49 11.86 4.42
CA SER A 68 11.26 10.55 5.05
C SER A 68 9.99 9.87 4.57
N GLN A 69 8.89 10.61 4.40
CA GLN A 69 7.62 10.06 3.94
C GLN A 69 7.69 9.62 2.47
N LYS A 70 8.38 10.41 1.63
CA LYS A 70 8.61 10.10 0.22
C LYS A 70 9.48 8.84 0.07
N GLU A 71 10.54 8.73 0.87
CA GLU A 71 11.38 7.52 0.91
C GLU A 71 10.62 6.30 1.42
N ALA A 72 9.76 6.47 2.43
CA ALA A 72 8.93 5.39 2.95
C ALA A 72 7.94 4.88 1.88
N PHE A 73 7.27 5.78 1.17
CA PHE A 73 6.37 5.44 0.08
C PHE A 73 7.11 4.67 -1.02
N LYS A 74 8.30 5.14 -1.41
CA LYS A 74 9.14 4.46 -2.38
C LYS A 74 9.53 3.04 -1.94
N LYS A 75 9.97 2.87 -0.68
CA LYS A 75 10.29 1.55 -0.11
C LYS A 75 9.09 0.60 -0.11
N PHE A 76 7.88 1.11 0.08
CA PHE A 76 6.69 0.27 0.02
C PHE A 76 6.35 -0.13 -1.42
N VAL A 77 6.31 0.84 -2.35
CA VAL A 77 5.93 0.61 -3.75
C VAL A 77 6.96 -0.26 -4.49
N GLU A 78 8.24 0.08 -4.38
CA GLU A 78 9.32 -0.62 -5.09
C GLU A 78 9.81 -1.85 -4.33
N GLY A 79 9.81 -1.81 -3.00
CA GLY A 79 10.27 -2.93 -2.17
C GLY A 79 9.17 -3.97 -1.97
N TYR A 80 8.16 -3.62 -1.15
CA TYR A 80 7.15 -4.59 -0.71
C TYR A 80 6.21 -5.05 -1.84
N LEU A 81 5.64 -4.10 -2.59
CA LEU A 81 4.74 -4.43 -3.71
C LEU A 81 5.51 -4.81 -4.97
N SER A 82 6.77 -4.39 -5.08
CA SER A 82 7.61 -4.61 -6.25
C SER A 82 6.91 -4.16 -7.55
N ILE A 83 6.31 -2.97 -7.52
CA ILE A 83 5.58 -2.43 -8.67
C ILE A 83 6.57 -2.12 -9.80
N VAL A 84 6.25 -2.63 -11.00
CA VAL A 84 7.01 -2.36 -12.22
C VAL A 84 6.08 -1.81 -13.30
N TYR A 85 6.62 -1.00 -14.20
CA TYR A 85 5.86 -0.50 -15.35
C TYR A 85 6.18 -1.31 -16.61
N LYS A 86 5.18 -1.95 -17.21
CA LYS A 86 5.31 -2.82 -18.38
C LYS A 86 4.13 -2.63 -19.33
N PHE A 87 4.38 -2.60 -20.64
CA PHE A 87 3.33 -2.53 -21.67
C PHE A 87 2.21 -1.52 -21.38
N LYS A 88 2.59 -0.29 -20.98
CA LYS A 88 1.71 0.84 -20.64
C LYS A 88 0.95 0.76 -19.30
N ASN A 89 1.13 -0.30 -18.51
CA ASN A 89 0.50 -0.45 -17.20
C ASN A 89 1.51 -0.77 -16.10
N ALA A 90 1.18 -0.37 -14.87
CA ALA A 90 1.89 -0.79 -13.68
C ALA A 90 1.37 -2.15 -13.21
N GLU A 91 2.28 -3.06 -12.89
CA GLU A 91 2.00 -4.41 -12.42
C GLU A 91 2.63 -4.62 -11.03
N CYS A 92 1.88 -5.22 -10.11
CA CYS A 92 2.37 -5.63 -8.80
C CYS A 92 3.03 -7.02 -8.89
N ARG A 93 4.31 -7.14 -8.52
CA ARG A 93 5.04 -8.42 -8.54
C ARG A 93 4.96 -9.19 -7.23
N ASN A 94 4.48 -8.56 -6.15
CA ASN A 94 4.06 -9.28 -4.96
C ASN A 94 2.82 -10.12 -5.31
N ARG A 95 3.04 -11.37 -5.69
CA ARG A 95 2.01 -12.27 -6.23
C ARG A 95 0.89 -12.51 -5.23
N ASP A 96 1.23 -12.59 -3.95
CA ASP A 96 0.25 -12.87 -2.90
C ASP A 96 -0.72 -11.71 -2.77
N PHE A 97 -0.20 -10.47 -2.74
CA PHE A 97 -1.05 -9.28 -2.74
C PHE A 97 -1.79 -9.08 -4.07
N ALA A 98 -1.14 -9.32 -5.22
CA ALA A 98 -1.72 -9.08 -6.54
C ALA A 98 -2.89 -10.04 -6.89
N ARG A 99 -2.93 -11.23 -6.29
CA ARG A 99 -3.98 -12.23 -6.49
C ARG A 99 -5.27 -11.94 -5.72
N LEU A 100 -5.19 -11.11 -4.68
CA LEU A 100 -6.34 -10.72 -3.88
C LEU A 100 -7.40 -10.04 -4.74
N THR A 101 -8.68 -10.27 -4.45
CA THR A 101 -9.79 -9.43 -4.95
C THR A 101 -9.64 -7.99 -4.44
N THR A 102 -10.39 -7.05 -5.01
CA THR A 102 -10.34 -5.66 -4.53
C THR A 102 -10.82 -5.52 -3.07
N ASP A 103 -11.80 -6.31 -2.66
CA ASP A 103 -12.31 -6.31 -1.28
C ASP A 103 -11.29 -6.92 -0.29
N GLU A 104 -10.54 -7.93 -0.72
CA GLU A 104 -9.45 -8.50 0.07
C GLU A 104 -8.25 -7.54 0.17
N MET A 105 -7.90 -6.83 -0.92
CA MET A 105 -6.83 -5.82 -0.89
C MET A 105 -7.15 -4.72 0.12
N ILE A 106 -8.36 -4.16 0.09
CA ILE A 106 -8.75 -3.10 1.04
C ILE A 106 -8.80 -3.63 2.47
N TYR A 107 -9.29 -4.86 2.68
CA TYR A 107 -9.25 -5.51 3.99
C TYR A 107 -7.83 -5.59 4.54
N VAL A 108 -6.88 -6.10 3.74
CA VAL A 108 -5.47 -6.24 4.12
C VAL A 108 -4.85 -4.89 4.43
N LEU A 109 -5.06 -3.88 3.58
CA LEU A 109 -4.53 -2.53 3.77
C LEU A 109 -5.07 -1.88 5.06
N CYS A 110 -6.37 -2.00 5.33
CA CYS A 110 -7.00 -1.45 6.53
C CYS A 110 -6.50 -2.11 7.81
N TRP A 111 -6.38 -3.44 7.82
CA TRP A 111 -5.84 -4.17 8.97
C TRP A 111 -4.35 -3.93 9.20
N ALA A 112 -3.55 -3.85 8.13
CA ALA A 112 -2.16 -3.45 8.22
C ALA A 112 -2.03 -2.04 8.79
N ASN A 113 -2.89 -1.09 8.38
CA ASN A 113 -2.90 0.27 8.91
C ASN A 113 -3.23 0.29 10.40
N ARG A 114 -4.22 -0.51 10.82
CA ARG A 114 -4.55 -0.69 12.24
C ARG A 114 -3.38 -1.27 13.03
N TYR A 115 -2.70 -2.28 12.50
CA TYR A 115 -1.51 -2.87 13.10
C TYR A 115 -0.41 -1.81 13.31
N VAL A 116 -0.09 -1.04 12.27
CA VAL A 116 0.92 0.02 12.35
C VAL A 116 0.53 1.10 13.37
N LYS A 117 -0.75 1.45 13.49
CA LYS A 117 -1.21 2.40 14.51
C LYS A 117 -1.10 1.85 15.94
N CYS A 118 -1.26 0.54 16.14
CA CYS A 118 -1.09 -0.10 17.44
C CYS A 118 0.38 -0.30 17.83
N PHE A 119 1.26 -0.59 16.87
CA PHE A 119 2.63 -1.05 17.15
C PHE A 119 3.74 -0.14 16.59
N GLY A 120 3.41 0.86 15.79
CA GLY A 120 4.36 1.84 15.23
C GLY A 120 4.72 2.97 16.20
N HIS A 121 4.06 3.04 17.35
CA HIS A 121 4.40 3.95 18.44
C HIS A 121 5.36 3.29 19.44
N ASP A 122 6.62 3.11 19.04
CA ASP A 122 7.69 3.07 20.03
C ASP A 122 7.83 4.48 20.63
N LYS A 123 7.25 4.64 21.82
CA LYS A 123 7.50 5.64 22.87
C LYS A 123 7.99 7.01 22.36
N ARG A 124 7.08 7.99 22.30
CA ARG A 124 7.50 9.37 22.63
C ARG A 124 7.95 9.34 24.10
N PRO A 125 9.20 9.68 24.44
CA PRO A 125 9.50 9.98 25.82
C PRO A 125 8.70 11.23 26.18
N SER A 126 7.82 11.07 27.16
CA SER A 126 7.35 12.14 28.03
C SER A 126 8.54 12.85 28.68
#